data_AF-A0A1H4ERD0-F1
#
_entry.id   AF-A0A1H4ERD0-F1
#
_cell.length_a   1.000
_cell.length_b   1.000
_cell.length_c   1.000
_cell.angle_alpha   90.00
_cell.angle_beta   90.00
_cell.angle_gamma   90.00
#
_symmetry.space_group_name_H-M   'P 1'
#
loop_
_entity.id
_entity.type
_entity.pdbx_description
1 polymer ?
#
loop_
_entity_poly.entity_id
_entity_poly.type
_entity_poly.pdbx_seq_one_letter_code
_entity_poly.pdbx_strand_id
1 'polypeptide(L)'
;MECVTAKSKIQETFKEVTELANQKNVKALREEAVNNFLDRILVFRDALDEKTKTITDINSKFEILSWVEGIDEECLELIKGLLQKSNAVHKKLIRSYVEMIWVITKGIAIDTMRKYKIALDDLKEHNQDLEDLYFNLPEDAEFADRIKMLSK
;
A
#
# COMPACT_ATOMS: atom_id res chain seq x y z
N MET A 1 22.15 61.93 22.51
CA MET A 1 22.52 60.59 22.04
C MET A 1 21.32 59.66 21.90
N GLU A 2 20.31 59.71 22.77
CA GLU A 2 19.13 58.80 22.74
C GLU A 2 18.26 58.88 21.48
N CYS A 3 18.15 60.07 20.86
CA CYS A 3 17.32 60.28 19.67
C CYS A 3 17.91 59.60 18.41
N VAL A 4 19.23 59.42 18.35
CA VAL A 4 19.91 58.75 17.22
C VAL A 4 19.65 57.25 17.25
N THR A 5 19.65 56.66 18.44
CA THR A 5 19.33 55.23 18.68
C THR A 5 17.85 54.93 18.44
N ALA A 6 16.95 55.84 18.81
CA ALA A 6 15.52 55.70 18.51
C ALA A 6 15.24 55.75 17.00
N LYS A 7 15.89 56.67 16.27
CA LYS A 7 15.75 56.78 14.81
C LYS A 7 16.26 55.55 14.07
N SER A 8 17.38 54.97 14.50
CA SER A 8 17.91 53.74 13.87
C SER A 8 16.94 52.56 14.05
N LYS A 9 16.39 52.37 15.25
CA LYS A 9 15.38 51.33 15.50
C LYS A 9 14.12 51.51 14.67
N ILE A 10 13.62 52.75 14.56
CA ILE A 10 12.45 53.04 13.72
C ILE A 10 12.74 52.73 12.25
N GLN A 11 13.93 53.07 11.75
CA GLN A 11 14.32 52.76 10.36
C GLN A 11 14.46 51.26 10.11
N GLU A 12 14.98 50.52 11.08
CA GLU A 12 15.11 49.07 11.02
C GLU A 12 13.72 48.40 10.97
N THR A 13 12.82 48.76 11.90
CA THR A 13 11.43 48.28 11.89
C THR A 13 10.68 48.70 10.62
N PHE A 14 10.89 49.93 10.13
CA PHE A 14 10.28 50.40 8.88
C PHE A 14 10.74 49.55 7.70
N LYS A 15 12.01 49.16 7.66
CA LYS A 15 12.57 48.32 6.61
C LYS A 15 12.00 46.90 6.66
N GLU A 16 11.91 46.30 7.84
CA GLU A 16 11.29 44.97 8.04
C GLU A 16 9.81 44.95 7.61
N VAL A 17 9.03 45.96 8.00
CA VAL A 17 7.62 46.07 7.62
C VAL A 17 7.47 46.28 6.11
N THR A 18 8.36 47.08 5.50
CA THR A 18 8.37 47.31 4.05
C THR A 18 8.75 46.05 3.29
N GLU A 19 9.73 45.28 3.77
CA GLU A 19 10.10 43.98 3.20
C GLU A 19 8.95 42.98 3.31
N LEU A 20 8.26 42.91 4.46
CA LEU A 20 7.09 42.06 4.65
C LEU A 20 5.93 42.45 3.73
N ALA A 21 5.68 43.74 3.53
CA ALA A 21 4.65 44.23 2.61
C ALA A 21 4.98 43.93 1.14
N ASN A 22 6.26 43.89 0.78
CA ASN A 22 6.76 43.63 -0.58
C ASN A 22 7.06 42.15 -0.87
N GLN A 23 7.05 41.27 0.14
CA GLN A 23 7.17 39.83 -0.07
C GLN A 23 6.05 39.36 -1.02
N LYS A 24 6.41 38.51 -2.00
CA LYS A 24 5.46 37.93 -2.96
C LYS A 24 4.18 37.55 -2.23
N ASN A 25 3.05 38.00 -2.78
CA ASN A 25 1.72 37.87 -2.18
C ASN A 25 1.60 36.52 -1.46
N VAL A 26 1.54 36.54 -0.12
CA VAL A 26 1.60 35.33 0.73
C VAL A 26 0.59 34.28 0.27
N LYS A 27 -0.51 34.73 -0.34
CA LYS A 27 -1.53 33.91 -0.97
C LYS A 27 -1.01 33.04 -2.13
N ALA A 28 -0.18 33.59 -3.03
CA ALA A 28 0.39 32.87 -4.17
C ALA A 28 1.44 31.83 -3.73
N LEU A 29 2.27 32.17 -2.72
CA LEU A 29 3.21 31.21 -2.10
C LEU A 29 2.46 30.07 -1.38
N ARG A 30 1.31 30.37 -0.76
CA ARG A 30 0.44 29.35 -0.15
C ARG A 30 -0.21 28.46 -1.20
N GLU A 31 -0.67 29.01 -2.33
CA GLU A 31 -1.26 28.22 -3.41
C GLU A 31 -0.25 27.23 -4.01
N GLU A 32 0.99 27.67 -4.29
CA GLU A 32 2.04 26.79 -4.82
C GLU A 32 2.40 25.67 -3.82
N ALA A 33 2.51 25.99 -2.53
CA ALA A 33 2.79 25.00 -1.49
C ALA A 33 1.64 23.99 -1.33
N VAL A 34 0.39 24.46 -1.38
CA VAL A 34 -0.80 23.60 -1.30
C VAL A 34 -0.91 22.70 -2.54
N ASN A 35 -0.70 23.24 -3.74
CA ASN A 35 -0.71 22.45 -4.97
C ASN A 35 0.34 21.35 -4.94
N ASN A 36 1.59 21.69 -4.58
CA ASN A 36 2.66 20.70 -4.44
C ASN A 36 2.32 19.60 -3.41
N PHE A 37 1.64 19.95 -2.31
CA PHE A 37 1.19 18.97 -1.32
C PHE A 37 0.10 18.05 -1.89
N LEU A 38 -0.90 18.61 -2.58
CA LEU A 38 -1.96 17.85 -3.22
C LEU A 38 -1.43 16.93 -4.33
N ASP A 39 -0.48 17.41 -5.13
CA ASP A 39 0.18 16.61 -6.17
C ASP A 39 0.91 15.40 -5.58
N ARG A 40 1.60 15.59 -4.44
CA ARG A 40 2.23 14.47 -3.73
C ARG A 40 1.23 13.46 -3.19
N ILE A 41 0.05 13.91 -2.74
CA ILE A 41 -1.04 13.00 -2.35
C ILE A 41 -1.55 12.21 -3.56
N LEU A 42 -1.68 12.85 -4.73
CA LEU A 42 -2.10 12.18 -5.96
C LEU A 42 -1.08 11.12 -6.38
N VAL A 43 0.21 11.46 -6.41
CA VAL A 43 1.29 10.52 -6.72
C VAL A 43 1.27 9.32 -5.76
N PHE A 44 1.09 9.57 -4.45
CA PHE A 44 0.97 8.51 -3.47
C PHE A 44 -0.22 7.59 -3.75
N ARG A 45 -1.40 8.17 -4.02
CA ARG A 45 -2.63 7.43 -4.32
C ARG A 45 -2.44 6.54 -5.55
N ASP A 46 -1.90 7.10 -6.62
CA ASP A 46 -1.76 6.40 -7.90
C ASP A 46 -0.75 5.24 -7.79
N ALA A 47 0.35 5.43 -7.06
CA ALA A 47 1.30 4.36 -6.77
C ALA A 47 0.68 3.23 -5.93
N LEU A 48 -0.23 3.57 -5.01
CA LEU A 48 -0.93 2.59 -4.20
C LEU A 48 -1.98 1.83 -5.01
N ASP A 49 -2.70 2.50 -5.92
CA ASP A 49 -3.63 1.86 -6.85
C ASP A 49 -2.91 0.90 -7.81
N GLU A 50 -1.74 1.27 -8.35
CA GLU A 50 -0.95 0.38 -9.20
C GLU A 50 -0.53 -0.89 -8.46
N LYS A 51 -0.07 -0.76 -7.21
CA LYS A 51 0.25 -1.91 -6.36
C LYS A 51 -0.98 -2.77 -6.09
N THR A 52 -2.12 -2.14 -5.80
CA THR A 52 -3.38 -2.84 -5.56
C THR A 52 -3.80 -3.67 -6.76
N LYS A 53 -3.74 -3.10 -7.97
CA LYS A 53 -4.02 -3.81 -9.22
C LYS A 53 -3.08 -5.00 -9.41
N THR A 54 -1.79 -4.80 -9.21
CA THR A 54 -0.79 -5.88 -9.33
C THR A 54 -1.09 -7.04 -8.38
N ILE A 55 -1.46 -6.76 -7.14
CA ILE A 55 -1.83 -7.80 -6.17
C ILE A 55 -3.13 -8.50 -6.59
N THR A 56 -4.12 -7.73 -7.03
CA THR A 56 -5.40 -8.28 -7.51
C THR A 56 -5.20 -9.22 -8.70
N ASP A 57 -4.32 -8.87 -9.63
CA ASP A 57 -3.97 -9.71 -10.78
C ASP A 57 -3.27 -11.01 -10.34
N ILE A 58 -2.49 -10.97 -9.27
CA ILE A 58 -1.89 -12.17 -8.67
C ILE A 58 -2.98 -13.03 -8.03
N ASN A 59 -3.91 -12.45 -7.29
CA ASN A 59 -5.03 -13.15 -6.66
C ASN A 59 -5.86 -13.89 -7.71
N SER A 60 -6.21 -13.25 -8.83
CA SER A 60 -6.93 -13.92 -9.92
C SER A 60 -6.12 -15.07 -10.55
N LYS A 61 -4.79 -14.96 -10.63
CA LYS A 61 -3.95 -16.07 -11.10
C LYS A 61 -3.92 -17.22 -10.10
N PHE A 62 -3.95 -16.93 -8.80
CA PHE A 62 -3.99 -17.94 -7.75
C PHE A 62 -5.33 -18.69 -7.77
N GLU A 63 -6.43 -17.97 -7.99
CA GLU A 63 -7.74 -18.58 -8.23
C GLU A 63 -7.70 -19.51 -9.45
N ILE A 64 -7.11 -19.10 -10.58
CA ILE A 64 -6.98 -19.99 -11.74
C ILE A 64 -6.15 -21.24 -11.40
N LEU A 65 -5.09 -21.09 -10.60
CA LEU A 65 -4.27 -22.21 -10.17
C LEU A 65 -5.04 -23.24 -9.32
N SER A 66 -6.13 -22.87 -8.63
CA SER A 66 -6.91 -23.86 -7.87
C SER A 66 -7.71 -24.82 -8.76
N TRP A 67 -7.81 -24.55 -10.06
CA TRP A 67 -8.57 -25.37 -11.03
C TRP A 67 -7.69 -26.18 -11.98
N VAL A 68 -6.37 -26.16 -11.80
CA VAL A 68 -5.44 -26.86 -12.69
C VAL A 68 -5.42 -28.36 -12.36
N GLU A 69 -5.72 -29.18 -13.36
CA GLU A 69 -5.67 -30.64 -13.27
C GLU A 69 -4.34 -31.20 -13.80
N GLY A 70 -4.02 -32.45 -13.44
CA GLY A 70 -2.83 -33.14 -13.98
C GLY A 70 -1.51 -32.65 -13.40
N ILE A 71 -1.52 -32.18 -12.15
CA ILE A 71 -0.35 -31.67 -11.43
C ILE A 71 0.60 -32.83 -11.11
N ASP A 72 1.86 -32.71 -11.54
CA ASP A 72 2.94 -33.64 -11.19
C ASP A 72 3.85 -33.07 -10.09
N GLU A 73 4.87 -33.84 -9.68
CA GLU A 73 5.80 -33.46 -8.62
C GLU A 73 6.59 -32.17 -8.94
N GLU A 74 6.98 -31.96 -10.19
CA GLU A 74 7.68 -30.73 -10.61
C GLU A 74 6.76 -29.52 -10.46
N CYS A 75 5.49 -29.66 -10.84
CA CYS A 75 4.48 -28.64 -10.64
C CYS A 75 4.25 -28.33 -9.15
N LEU A 76 4.21 -29.35 -8.28
CA LEU A 76 4.07 -29.16 -6.83
C LEU A 76 5.24 -28.36 -6.23
N GLU A 77 6.48 -28.67 -6.61
CA GLU A 77 7.64 -27.90 -6.15
C GLU A 77 7.62 -26.44 -6.64
N LEU A 78 7.15 -26.19 -7.87
CA LEU A 78 6.95 -24.84 -8.39
C LEU A 78 5.86 -24.08 -7.61
N ILE A 79 4.73 -24.73 -7.32
CA ILE A 79 3.64 -24.14 -6.53
C ILE A 79 4.15 -23.81 -5.12
N LYS A 80 4.87 -24.71 -4.48
CA LYS A 80 5.46 -24.48 -3.15
C LYS A 80 6.41 -23.27 -3.15
N GLY A 81 7.28 -23.17 -4.16
CA GLY A 81 8.15 -22.02 -4.34
C GLY A 81 7.39 -20.71 -4.59
N LEU A 82 6.29 -20.77 -5.34
CA LEU A 82 5.41 -19.63 -5.60
C LEU A 82 4.74 -19.14 -4.30
N LEU A 83 4.15 -20.05 -3.51
CA LEU A 83 3.48 -19.73 -2.24
C LEU A 83 4.47 -19.12 -1.23
N GLN A 84 5.68 -19.65 -1.13
CA GLN A 84 6.73 -19.07 -0.27
C GLN A 84 7.06 -17.62 -0.67
N LYS A 85 7.24 -17.36 -1.97
CA LYS A 85 7.52 -16.00 -2.47
C LYS A 85 6.35 -15.06 -2.25
N SER A 86 5.13 -15.52 -2.52
CA SER A 86 3.91 -14.74 -2.35
C SER A 86 3.67 -14.37 -0.88
N ASN A 87 3.86 -15.31 0.05
CA ASN A 87 3.83 -15.06 1.49
C ASN A 87 4.91 -14.06 1.93
N ALA A 88 6.12 -14.12 1.36
CA ALA A 88 7.17 -13.14 1.66
C ALA A 88 6.79 -11.73 1.16
N VAL A 89 6.18 -11.63 -0.02
CA VAL A 89 5.63 -10.37 -0.56
C VAL A 89 4.53 -9.84 0.37
N HIS A 90 3.53 -10.65 0.71
CA HIS A 90 2.46 -10.26 1.62
C HIS A 90 3.01 -9.71 2.95
N LYS A 91 3.94 -10.42 3.60
CA LYS A 91 4.58 -9.98 4.86
C LYS A 91 5.26 -8.62 4.75
N LYS A 92 5.93 -8.33 3.64
CA LYS A 92 6.57 -7.03 3.39
C LYS A 92 5.53 -5.94 3.20
N LEU A 93 4.50 -6.20 2.40
CA LEU A 93 3.50 -5.21 2.01
C LEU A 93 2.53 -4.88 3.14
N ILE A 94 2.13 -5.85 3.97
CA ILE A 94 1.27 -5.61 5.13
C ILE A 94 1.99 -4.77 6.20
N ARG A 95 3.31 -4.95 6.37
CA ARG A 95 4.10 -4.10 7.27
C ARG A 95 4.11 -2.65 6.79
N SER A 96 4.34 -2.45 5.49
CA SER A 96 4.27 -1.12 4.88
C SER A 96 2.87 -0.50 5.02
N TYR A 97 1.80 -1.28 4.85
CA TYR A 97 0.43 -0.83 5.11
C TYR A 97 0.25 -0.31 6.54
N VAL A 98 0.72 -1.07 7.53
CA VAL A 98 0.62 -0.69 8.95
C VAL A 98 1.36 0.62 9.24
N GLU A 99 2.55 0.80 8.67
CA GLU A 99 3.31 2.05 8.76
C GLU A 99 2.57 3.25 8.15
N MET A 100 1.65 3.00 7.21
CA MET A 100 0.85 4.02 6.53
C MET A 100 -0.55 4.20 7.14
N ILE A 101 -0.92 3.51 8.22
CA ILE A 101 -2.26 3.63 8.83
C ILE A 101 -2.60 5.08 9.21
N TRP A 102 -1.61 5.88 9.60
CA TRP A 102 -1.81 7.29 9.92
C TRP A 102 -2.38 8.10 8.72
N VAL A 103 -2.15 7.67 7.49
CA VAL A 103 -2.70 8.32 6.29
C VAL A 103 -4.24 8.24 6.30
N ILE A 104 -4.79 7.09 6.71
CA ILE A 104 -6.24 6.89 6.90
C ILE A 104 -6.77 7.79 8.01
N THR A 105 -6.06 7.89 9.14
CA THR A 105 -6.52 8.72 10.28
C THR A 105 -6.52 10.21 9.96
N LYS A 106 -5.74 10.64 8.96
CA LYS A 106 -5.75 12.00 8.42
C LYS A 106 -6.77 12.24 7.30
N GLY A 107 -7.56 11.22 6.94
CA GLY A 107 -8.57 11.36 5.90
C GLY A 107 -8.00 11.36 4.47
N ILE A 108 -6.75 10.94 4.29
CA ILE A 108 -6.06 10.96 3.00
C ILE A 108 -6.21 9.59 2.34
N ALA A 109 -6.61 9.56 1.06
CA ALA A 109 -6.67 8.36 0.22
C ALA A 109 -7.33 7.13 0.89
N ILE A 110 -8.38 7.34 1.70
CA ILE A 110 -9.00 6.30 2.54
C ILE A 110 -9.43 5.09 1.69
N ASP A 111 -10.11 5.33 0.58
CA ASP A 111 -10.66 4.26 -0.26
C ASP A 111 -9.54 3.45 -0.93
N THR A 112 -8.52 4.12 -1.43
CA THR A 112 -7.32 3.49 -2.01
C THR A 112 -6.60 2.63 -0.97
N MET A 113 -6.42 3.14 0.26
CA MET A 113 -5.83 2.37 1.37
C MET A 113 -6.68 1.16 1.78
N ARG A 114 -8.01 1.28 1.77
CA ARG A 114 -8.92 0.16 2.05
C ARG A 114 -8.84 -0.91 0.97
N LYS A 115 -8.90 -0.52 -0.30
CA LYS A 115 -8.76 -1.46 -1.43
C LYS A 115 -7.42 -2.17 -1.41
N TYR A 116 -6.34 -1.45 -1.11
CA TYR A 116 -5.02 -2.05 -0.95
C TYR A 116 -4.98 -3.08 0.18
N LYS A 117 -5.61 -2.78 1.34
CA LYS A 117 -5.72 -3.76 2.43
C LYS A 117 -6.50 -5.00 2.02
N ILE A 118 -7.65 -4.83 1.36
CA ILE A 118 -8.47 -5.94 0.88
C ILE A 118 -7.64 -6.84 -0.03
N ALA A 119 -6.97 -6.27 -1.03
CA ALA A 119 -6.13 -7.05 -1.94
C ALA A 119 -5.01 -7.83 -1.21
N LEU A 120 -4.43 -7.26 -0.15
CA LEU A 120 -3.44 -7.95 0.69
C LEU A 120 -4.05 -9.09 1.51
N ASP A 121 -5.22 -8.88 2.11
CA ASP A 121 -5.92 -9.89 2.87
C ASP A 121 -6.33 -11.06 1.93
N ASP A 122 -6.85 -10.76 0.74
CA ASP A 122 -7.17 -11.73 -0.31
C ASP A 122 -5.92 -12.52 -0.76
N LEU A 123 -4.76 -11.85 -0.92
CA LEU A 123 -3.51 -12.51 -1.27
C LEU A 123 -3.10 -13.53 -0.21
N LYS A 124 -3.30 -13.22 1.06
CA LYS A 124 -3.02 -14.14 2.16
C LYS A 124 -3.97 -15.33 2.12
N GLU A 125 -5.27 -15.08 1.89
CA GLU A 125 -6.29 -16.12 1.80
C GLU A 125 -6.01 -17.08 0.65
N HIS A 126 -5.84 -16.57 -0.58
CA HIS A 126 -5.52 -17.41 -1.73
C HIS A 126 -4.21 -18.20 -1.58
N ASN A 127 -3.20 -17.65 -0.89
CA ASN A 127 -2.00 -18.43 -0.57
C ASN A 127 -2.34 -19.63 0.31
N GLN A 128 -3.14 -19.40 1.35
CA GLN A 128 -3.51 -20.43 2.31
C GLN A 128 -4.40 -21.49 1.66
N ASP A 129 -5.37 -21.07 0.84
CA ASP A 129 -6.25 -21.98 0.12
C ASP A 129 -5.46 -22.91 -0.81
N LEU A 130 -4.49 -22.38 -1.54
CA LEU A 130 -3.64 -23.19 -2.42
C LEU A 130 -2.68 -24.10 -1.62
N GLU A 131 -2.17 -23.63 -0.49
CA GLU A 131 -1.35 -24.44 0.41
C GLU A 131 -2.16 -25.63 0.94
N ASP A 132 -3.41 -25.38 1.35
CA ASP A 132 -4.33 -26.39 1.83
C ASP A 132 -4.72 -27.36 0.71
N LEU A 133 -5.06 -26.86 -0.47
CA LEU A 133 -5.47 -27.68 -1.62
C LEU A 133 -4.39 -28.66 -2.07
N TYR A 134 -3.15 -28.18 -2.19
CA TYR A 134 -2.07 -28.95 -2.82
C TYR A 134 -1.21 -29.75 -1.84
N PHE A 135 -1.13 -29.33 -0.57
CA PHE A 135 -0.20 -29.94 0.39
C PHE A 135 -0.87 -30.45 1.66
N ASN A 136 -1.87 -29.76 2.23
CA ASN A 136 -2.41 -30.17 3.52
C ASN A 136 -3.61 -31.14 3.40
N LEU A 137 -4.56 -30.88 2.50
CA LEU A 137 -5.77 -31.70 2.35
C LEU A 137 -5.48 -33.09 1.74
N PRO A 138 -4.62 -33.26 0.71
CA PRO A 138 -4.29 -34.58 0.19
C PRO A 138 -3.57 -35.47 1.21
N GLU A 139 -2.83 -34.87 2.15
CA GLU A 139 -2.14 -35.58 3.23
C GLU A 139 -3.08 -35.95 4.40
N ASP A 140 -4.28 -35.40 4.48
CA ASP A 140 -5.29 -35.77 5.49
C ASP A 140 -5.91 -37.12 5.14
N ALA A 141 -5.62 -38.12 5.99
CA ALA A 141 -6.10 -39.49 5.84
C ALA A 141 -7.63 -39.58 5.76
N GLU A 142 -8.36 -38.74 6.50
CA GLU A 142 -9.83 -38.75 6.50
C GLU A 142 -10.40 -38.17 5.20
N PHE A 143 -9.75 -37.15 4.64
CA PHE A 143 -10.12 -36.57 3.35
C PHE A 143 -9.81 -37.53 2.19
N ALA A 144 -8.61 -38.13 2.19
CA ALA A 144 -8.21 -39.12 1.19
C ALA A 144 -9.14 -40.34 1.16
N ASP A 145 -9.59 -40.82 2.33
CA ASP A 145 -10.55 -41.92 2.42
C ASP A 145 -11.95 -41.52 1.94
N ARG A 146 -12.41 -40.29 2.21
CA ARG A 146 -13.70 -39.78 1.70
C ARG A 146 -13.69 -39.60 0.17
N ILE A 147 -12.61 -39.11 -0.42
CA ILE A 147 -12.47 -38.99 -1.89
C ILE A 147 -12.51 -40.39 -2.55
N LYS A 148 -11.85 -41.38 -1.97
CA LYS A 148 -11.91 -42.78 -2.45
C LYS A 148 -13.32 -43.36 -2.40
N MET A 149 -14.11 -43.00 -1.39
CA MET A 149 -15.51 -43.43 -1.29
C MET A 149 -16.42 -42.78 -2.33
N LEU A 150 -16.12 -41.55 -2.76
CA LEU A 150 -16.90 -40.80 -3.77
C LEU A 150 -16.50 -41.10 -5.21
N SER A 151 -15.33 -41.70 -5.42
CA SER A 151 -14.80 -42.06 -6.74
C SER A 151 -15.22 -43.48 -7.19
N LYS A 152 -16.17 -44.10 -6.49
CA LYS A 152 -16.82 -45.38 -6.82
C LYS A 152 -18.26 -45.15 -7.25
#